data_AF-A0A3N5INE2-F1
#
_entry.id   AF-A0A3N5INE2-F1
#
_cell.length_a   1.000
_cell.length_b   1.000
_cell.length_c   1.000
_cell.angle_alpha   90.00
_cell.angle_beta   90.00
_cell.angle_gamma   90.00
#
_symmetry.space_group_name_H-M   'P 1'
#
loop_
_entity.id
_entity.type
_entity.pdbx_description
1 polymer ?
#
loop_
_entity_poly.entity_id
_entity_poly.type
_entity_poly.pdbx_seq_one_letter_code
_entity_poly.pdbx_strand_id
1 'polypeptide(L)'
;MVQDVHDQAGMVCQDCHVTKHHQMGKGFVVDTIGTPQLRNTMKKCVDCHSEQPHKKGEYPAELNDHQKRMACETCHIPKTHMAQAEVNWIKGMDMEKMFNRYRWMLPIARFLGMATPDRMNKDIQTLIGGYFKNRPPGFIPEYRWYRPNPEWKGIPRPFGSKEDPGSRITPFNAVMTHFHDEGKDPRVNQDPNGHYNGQVVPKAFVARAGGAGERDTTLEEIRAYDGGRYKQAIERHVPTYFQLVHSIAPAKEALGCRACHTAKGGRLNYARLGYSPEEIKSLQEER
;
A
#
# COMPACT_ATOMS: atom_id res chain seq x y z
N MET A 1 16.94 -12.55 -1.84
CA MET A 1 15.95 -12.82 -2.90
C MET A 1 14.57 -12.78 -2.28
N VAL A 2 13.60 -12.19 -2.97
CA VAL A 2 12.19 -12.18 -2.52
C VAL A 2 11.72 -13.62 -2.46
N GLN A 3 11.20 -14.05 -1.31
CA GLN A 3 10.69 -15.41 -1.13
C GLN A 3 9.24 -15.43 -1.64
N ASP A 4 9.05 -15.75 -2.92
CA ASP A 4 7.75 -16.03 -3.50
C ASP A 4 7.79 -17.38 -4.22
N VAL A 5 6.93 -18.32 -3.81
CA VAL A 5 6.90 -19.67 -4.38
C VAL A 5 6.47 -19.70 -5.84
N HIS A 6 5.68 -18.72 -6.29
CA HIS A 6 5.24 -18.64 -7.68
C HIS A 6 6.39 -18.17 -8.57
N ASP A 7 7.11 -17.13 -8.15
CA ASP A 7 8.33 -16.65 -8.83
C ASP A 7 9.40 -17.76 -8.87
N GLN A 8 9.62 -18.46 -7.76
CA GLN A 8 10.55 -19.59 -7.68
C GLN A 8 10.14 -20.77 -8.57
N ALA A 9 8.85 -20.94 -8.83
CA ALA A 9 8.33 -21.93 -9.79
C ALA A 9 8.48 -21.48 -11.25
N GLY A 10 9.08 -20.31 -11.50
CA GLY A 10 9.28 -19.75 -12.83
C GLY A 10 8.05 -19.04 -13.40
N MET A 11 7.06 -18.72 -12.56
CA MET A 11 5.93 -17.91 -13.01
C MET A 11 6.40 -16.49 -13.28
N VAL A 12 5.83 -15.91 -14.32
CA VAL A 12 6.07 -14.53 -14.75
C VAL A 12 4.86 -13.67 -14.41
N CYS A 13 5.04 -12.35 -14.31
CA CYS A 13 4.00 -11.42 -13.88
C CYS A 13 2.69 -11.61 -14.66
N GLN A 14 2.77 -11.84 -15.97
CA GLN A 14 1.63 -12.01 -16.86
C GLN A 14 0.82 -13.30 -16.64
N ASP A 15 1.35 -14.28 -15.90
CA ASP A 15 0.62 -15.51 -15.59
C ASP A 15 -0.57 -15.23 -14.65
N CYS A 16 -0.43 -14.22 -13.80
CA CYS A 16 -1.47 -13.71 -12.91
C CYS A 16 -2.10 -12.41 -13.45
N HIS A 17 -1.26 -11.49 -13.96
CA HIS A 17 -1.69 -10.23 -14.56
C HIS A 17 -2.08 -10.40 -16.04
N VAL A 18 -3.26 -10.97 -16.28
CA VAL A 18 -3.82 -11.21 -17.63
C VAL A 18 -3.66 -9.96 -18.50
N THR A 19 -2.90 -10.05 -19.59
CA THR A 19 -2.53 -8.90 -20.41
C THR A 19 -3.24 -8.93 -21.76
N LYS A 20 -3.86 -7.81 -22.15
CA LYS A 20 -4.53 -7.64 -23.45
C LYS A 20 -4.34 -6.22 -23.97
N HIS A 21 -3.87 -6.06 -25.21
CA HIS A 21 -3.59 -4.76 -25.84
C HIS A 21 -2.73 -3.83 -24.96
N HIS A 22 -1.63 -4.36 -24.39
CA HIS A 22 -0.75 -3.66 -23.43
C HIS A 22 -1.43 -3.19 -22.13
N GLN A 23 -2.68 -3.58 -21.88
CA GLN A 23 -3.33 -3.43 -20.58
C GLN A 23 -3.04 -4.67 -19.74
N MET A 24 -2.64 -4.49 -18.48
CA MET A 24 -2.41 -5.57 -17.54
C MET A 24 -3.58 -5.72 -16.58
N GLY A 25 -3.97 -6.95 -16.28
CA GLY A 25 -5.02 -7.28 -15.32
C GLY A 25 -4.69 -6.75 -13.93
N LYS A 26 -5.69 -6.15 -13.28
CA LYS A 26 -5.54 -5.50 -11.97
C LYS A 26 -6.43 -6.17 -10.94
N GLY A 27 -6.01 -6.11 -9.68
CA GLY A 27 -6.85 -6.49 -8.54
C GLY A 27 -7.94 -5.44 -8.24
N PHE A 28 -8.53 -5.57 -7.05
CA PHE A 28 -9.54 -4.64 -6.53
C PHE A 28 -8.96 -3.48 -5.72
N VAL A 29 -7.68 -3.57 -5.35
CA VAL A 29 -7.01 -2.52 -4.60
C VAL A 29 -6.98 -1.28 -5.46
N VAL A 30 -7.20 -0.17 -4.77
CA VAL A 30 -7.35 1.22 -5.21
C VAL A 30 -6.10 1.69 -5.97
N ASP A 31 -5.83 1.12 -7.12
CA ASP A 31 -5.19 1.81 -8.25
C ASP A 31 -6.30 2.64 -8.92
N THR A 32 -6.66 3.74 -8.26
CA THR A 32 -7.48 4.80 -8.86
C THR A 32 -6.70 5.62 -9.88
N ILE A 33 -5.40 5.35 -10.06
CA ILE A 33 -4.46 6.07 -10.93
C ILE A 33 -4.15 5.18 -12.13
N GLY A 34 -5.20 4.77 -12.83
CA GLY A 34 -5.06 3.92 -13.99
C GLY A 34 -6.37 3.82 -14.74
N THR A 35 -6.25 3.44 -16.01
CA THR A 35 -7.42 3.19 -16.84
C THR A 35 -8.30 2.09 -16.21
N PRO A 36 -9.63 2.14 -16.41
CA PRO A 36 -10.54 1.16 -15.83
C PRO A 36 -10.47 -0.21 -16.50
N GLN A 37 -9.74 -0.34 -17.62
CA GLN A 37 -9.62 -1.60 -18.34
C GLN A 37 -8.96 -2.67 -17.48
N LEU A 38 -9.48 -3.90 -17.59
CA LEU A 38 -8.96 -5.09 -16.91
C LEU A 38 -8.88 -4.98 -15.37
N ARG A 39 -9.68 -4.09 -14.76
CA ARG A 39 -9.91 -4.12 -13.31
C ARG A 39 -10.63 -5.41 -12.92
N ASN A 40 -10.18 -6.02 -11.82
CA ASN A 40 -10.70 -7.30 -11.33
C ASN A 40 -10.59 -8.45 -12.35
N THR A 41 -9.58 -8.42 -13.22
CA THR A 41 -9.27 -9.54 -14.12
C THR A 41 -7.94 -10.21 -13.80
N MET A 42 -7.23 -9.73 -12.77
CA MET A 42 -6.08 -10.43 -12.22
C MET A 42 -6.54 -11.77 -11.64
N LYS A 43 -5.81 -12.84 -11.92
CA LYS A 43 -6.12 -14.16 -11.36
C LYS A 43 -6.01 -14.14 -9.83
N LYS A 44 -6.89 -14.89 -9.19
CA LYS A 44 -6.97 -15.13 -7.76
C LYS A 44 -6.36 -16.49 -7.43
N CYS A 45 -6.09 -16.74 -6.16
CA CYS A 45 -5.59 -18.03 -5.69
C CYS A 45 -6.48 -19.19 -6.17
N VAL A 46 -7.80 -19.03 -6.11
CA VAL A 46 -8.78 -20.06 -6.49
C VAL A 46 -8.88 -20.34 -7.99
N ASP A 47 -8.28 -19.50 -8.84
CA ASP A 47 -8.23 -19.76 -10.28
C ASP A 47 -7.21 -20.87 -10.62
N CYS A 48 -6.28 -21.17 -9.69
CA CYS A 48 -5.27 -22.22 -9.83
C CYS A 48 -5.33 -23.27 -8.70
N HIS A 49 -5.80 -22.88 -7.52
CA HIS A 49 -5.93 -23.73 -6.34
C HIS A 49 -7.40 -24.06 -6.04
N SER A 50 -7.64 -25.21 -5.40
CA SER A 50 -8.99 -25.54 -4.93
C SER A 50 -9.45 -24.56 -3.83
N GLU A 51 -10.75 -24.31 -3.72
CA GLU A 51 -11.37 -23.63 -2.57
C GLU A 51 -11.17 -24.40 -1.25
N GLN A 52 -10.81 -25.68 -1.31
CA GLN A 52 -10.39 -26.47 -0.15
C GLN A 52 -9.01 -27.08 -0.43
N PRO A 53 -7.94 -26.26 -0.43
CA PRO A 53 -6.60 -26.69 -0.81
C PRO A 53 -5.95 -27.54 0.30
N HIS A 54 -6.38 -27.43 1.56
CA HIS A 54 -5.82 -28.21 2.66
C HIS A 54 -6.42 -29.61 2.67
N LYS A 55 -5.65 -30.60 2.21
CA LYS A 55 -6.07 -32.02 2.13
C LYS A 55 -5.19 -32.96 2.97
N LYS A 56 -4.09 -32.45 3.51
CA LYS A 56 -3.05 -33.20 4.22
C LYS A 56 -2.54 -32.33 5.38
N GLY A 57 -1.97 -32.98 6.39
CA GLY A 57 -1.45 -32.32 7.59
C GLY A 57 -2.46 -32.32 8.74
N GLU A 58 -2.17 -31.54 9.78
CA GLU A 58 -3.03 -31.40 10.96
C GLU A 58 -4.23 -30.47 10.64
N TYR A 59 -5.43 -30.88 11.06
CA TYR A 59 -6.66 -30.09 11.01
C TYR A 59 -7.03 -29.50 9.62
N PRO A 60 -7.05 -30.30 8.54
CA PRO A 60 -7.33 -29.79 7.19
C PRO A 60 -8.74 -29.20 7.03
N ALA A 61 -9.73 -29.77 7.72
CA ALA A 61 -11.11 -29.28 7.66
C ALA A 61 -11.22 -27.88 8.29
N GLU A 62 -10.58 -27.68 9.44
CA GLU A 62 -10.53 -26.42 10.16
C GLU A 62 -9.78 -25.36 9.36
N LEU A 63 -8.63 -25.68 8.75
CA LEU A 63 -7.90 -24.76 7.88
C LEU A 63 -8.72 -24.33 6.65
N ASN A 64 -9.52 -25.24 6.09
CA ASN A 64 -10.46 -24.89 5.02
C ASN A 64 -11.60 -24.00 5.54
N ASP A 65 -12.11 -24.25 6.75
CA ASP A 65 -13.17 -23.42 7.36
C ASP A 65 -12.73 -21.97 7.58
N HIS A 66 -11.45 -21.76 7.93
CA HIS A 66 -10.88 -20.41 8.11
C HIS A 66 -11.06 -19.52 6.87
N GLN A 67 -11.12 -20.09 5.66
CA GLN A 67 -11.28 -19.30 4.43
C GLN A 67 -12.61 -18.54 4.35
N LYS A 68 -13.60 -18.93 5.17
CA LYS A 68 -14.84 -18.16 5.34
C LYS A 68 -14.57 -16.75 5.87
N ARG A 69 -13.50 -16.58 6.65
CA ARG A 69 -13.17 -15.33 7.34
C ARG A 69 -11.77 -14.79 7.03
N MET A 70 -10.89 -15.60 6.45
CA MET A 70 -9.48 -15.28 6.22
C MET A 70 -9.17 -15.33 4.73
N ALA A 71 -8.46 -14.33 4.21
CA ALA A 71 -7.86 -14.38 2.88
C ALA A 71 -6.67 -15.35 2.87
N CYS A 72 -6.37 -15.99 1.74
CA CYS A 72 -5.26 -16.94 1.60
C CYS A 72 -3.92 -16.28 1.98
N GLU A 73 -3.75 -15.04 1.54
CA GLU A 73 -2.59 -14.19 1.75
C GLU A 73 -2.31 -13.95 3.25
N THR A 74 -3.33 -13.97 4.09
CA THR A 74 -3.18 -13.78 5.54
C THR A 74 -2.29 -14.85 6.16
N CYS A 75 -2.47 -16.12 5.78
CA CYS A 75 -1.65 -17.22 6.30
C CYS A 75 -0.39 -17.43 5.47
N HIS A 76 -0.46 -17.18 4.16
CA HIS A 76 0.61 -17.50 3.22
C HIS A 76 1.62 -16.38 2.97
N ILE A 77 1.44 -15.17 3.53
CA ILE A 77 2.45 -14.10 3.56
C ILE A 77 2.88 -13.84 5.02
N PRO A 78 3.61 -14.78 5.65
CA PRO A 78 4.01 -14.66 7.07
C PRO A 78 5.04 -13.56 7.30
N LYS A 79 5.85 -13.25 6.28
CA LYS A 79 6.90 -12.24 6.30
C LYS A 79 6.90 -11.53 4.95
N THR A 80 6.95 -10.21 5.00
CA THR A 80 7.02 -9.37 3.81
C THR A 80 8.46 -8.96 3.54
N HIS A 81 8.75 -8.61 2.29
CA HIS A 81 10.04 -8.06 1.90
C HIS A 81 9.82 -6.65 1.35
N MET A 82 10.69 -5.71 1.74
CA MET A 82 10.80 -4.35 1.20
C MET A 82 9.45 -3.67 0.91
N ALA A 83 8.96 -2.85 1.85
CA ALA A 83 7.81 -1.99 1.58
C ALA A 83 8.03 -0.59 2.14
N GLN A 84 7.21 0.35 1.72
CA GLN A 84 7.24 1.72 2.23
C GLN A 84 6.50 1.76 3.59
N ALA A 85 7.07 2.47 4.55
CA ALA A 85 6.47 2.78 5.84
C ALA A 85 5.75 4.12 5.79
N GLU A 86 6.40 5.11 5.18
CA GLU A 86 5.94 6.49 5.09
C GLU A 86 6.27 7.05 3.71
N VAL A 87 5.37 7.85 3.17
CA VAL A 87 5.62 8.73 2.02
C VAL A 87 5.51 10.17 2.51
N ASN A 88 6.62 10.89 2.48
CA ASN A 88 6.63 12.30 2.81
C ASN A 88 6.55 13.14 1.54
N TRP A 89 5.39 13.73 1.24
CA TRP A 89 5.24 14.62 0.10
C TRP A 89 5.65 16.08 0.39
N ILE A 90 6.01 16.40 1.64
CA ILE A 90 6.36 17.76 2.11
C ILE A 90 7.72 18.22 1.55
N LYS A 91 8.67 17.30 1.32
CA LYS A 91 10.00 17.59 0.74
C LYS A 91 9.99 17.84 -0.76
N GLY A 92 8.86 18.25 -1.32
CA GLY A 92 8.68 18.40 -2.77
C GLY A 92 9.89 19.10 -3.39
N MET A 93 10.56 18.46 -4.33
CA MET A 93 11.56 19.11 -5.16
C MET A 93 10.81 19.73 -6.34
N ASP A 94 11.11 20.98 -6.68
CA ASP A 94 10.58 21.60 -7.90
C ASP A 94 11.31 21.01 -9.12
N MET A 95 10.92 19.78 -9.49
CA MET A 95 11.51 19.02 -10.59
C MET A 95 11.40 19.78 -11.90
N GLU A 96 10.31 20.52 -12.10
CA GLU A 96 10.12 21.34 -13.30
C GLU A 96 11.17 22.44 -13.38
N LYS A 97 11.37 23.20 -12.29
CA LYS A 97 12.44 24.20 -12.21
C LYS A 97 13.82 23.57 -12.39
N MET A 98 14.07 22.42 -11.77
CA MET A 98 15.33 21.68 -11.90
C MET A 98 15.57 21.25 -13.35
N PHE A 99 14.63 20.54 -13.97
CA PHE A 99 14.77 20.08 -15.35
C PHE A 99 14.94 21.24 -16.32
N ASN A 100 14.20 22.33 -16.15
CA ASN A 100 14.36 23.52 -17.00
C ASN A 100 15.75 24.16 -16.85
N ARG A 101 16.31 24.22 -15.63
CA ARG A 101 17.67 24.73 -15.39
C ARG A 101 18.75 23.91 -16.10
N TYR A 102 18.60 22.58 -16.15
CA TYR A 102 19.60 21.67 -16.71
C TYR A 102 19.28 21.20 -18.14
N ARG A 103 18.18 21.67 -18.73
CA ARG A 103 17.70 21.21 -20.05
C ARG A 103 18.72 21.41 -21.16
N TRP A 104 19.43 22.55 -21.14
CA TRP A 104 20.46 22.87 -22.12
C TRP A 104 21.69 21.94 -22.04
N MET A 105 21.92 21.31 -20.88
CA MET A 105 23.07 20.44 -20.62
C MET A 105 22.78 18.97 -20.92
N LEU A 106 21.51 18.57 -21.08
CA LEU A 106 21.10 17.20 -21.39
C LEU A 106 21.74 16.62 -22.68
N PRO A 107 21.82 17.36 -23.80
CA PRO A 107 22.50 16.86 -25.00
C PRO A 107 23.99 16.56 -24.76
N ILE A 108 24.66 17.42 -23.97
CA ILE A 108 26.07 17.27 -23.61
C ILE A 108 26.26 16.07 -22.67
N ALA A 109 25.42 15.96 -21.64
CA ALA A 109 25.46 14.84 -20.70
C ALA A 109 25.22 13.49 -21.39
N ARG A 110 24.36 13.45 -22.42
CA ARG A 110 24.14 12.26 -23.24
C ARG A 110 25.35 11.94 -24.10
N PHE A 111 25.96 12.94 -24.73
CA PHE A 111 27.19 12.78 -25.52
C PHE A 111 28.36 12.26 -24.66
N LEU A 112 28.50 12.75 -23.44
CA LEU A 112 29.56 12.35 -22.49
C LEU A 112 29.27 11.04 -21.74
N GLY A 113 28.18 10.33 -22.05
CA GLY A 113 27.80 9.09 -21.36
C GLY A 113 27.42 9.27 -19.88
N MET A 114 27.15 10.51 -19.45
CA MET A 114 26.74 10.83 -18.07
C MET A 114 25.23 10.65 -17.85
N ALA A 115 24.45 10.54 -18.93
CA ALA A 115 23.00 10.33 -18.92
C ALA A 115 22.61 9.00 -19.60
N THR A 116 23.28 7.90 -19.27
CA THR A 116 22.85 6.56 -19.70
C THR A 116 21.55 6.16 -18.98
N PRO A 117 20.69 5.31 -19.59
CA PRO A 117 19.43 4.88 -18.96
C PRO A 117 19.63 4.29 -17.56
N ASP A 118 20.64 3.44 -17.37
CA ASP A 118 20.92 2.81 -16.08
C ASP A 118 21.35 3.82 -15.00
N ARG A 119 22.19 4.79 -15.37
CA ARG A 119 22.65 5.83 -14.45
C ARG A 119 21.51 6.78 -14.09
N MET A 120 20.73 7.21 -15.08
CA MET A 120 19.54 8.03 -14.83
C MET A 120 18.52 7.29 -13.96
N ASN A 121 18.29 6.00 -14.19
CA ASN A 121 17.42 5.19 -13.35
C ASN A 121 17.94 5.15 -11.92
N LYS A 122 19.24 4.92 -11.71
CA LYS A 122 19.85 4.92 -10.38
C LYS A 122 19.74 6.27 -9.66
N ASP A 123 19.98 7.36 -10.38
CA ASP A 123 19.90 8.72 -9.83
C ASP A 123 18.44 9.08 -9.48
N ILE A 124 17.49 8.73 -10.34
CA ILE A 124 16.05 8.87 -10.07
C ILE A 124 15.64 8.04 -8.86
N GLN A 125 16.08 6.79 -8.74
CA GLN A 125 15.78 5.95 -7.58
C GLN A 125 16.36 6.53 -6.28
N THR A 126 17.55 7.11 -6.35
CA THR A 126 18.18 7.80 -5.20
C THR A 126 17.36 9.03 -4.79
N LEU A 127 16.93 9.84 -5.77
CA LEU A 127 16.13 11.04 -5.56
C LEU A 127 14.74 10.71 -5.01
N ILE A 128 14.05 9.74 -5.64
CA ILE A 128 12.75 9.22 -5.22
C ILE A 128 12.86 8.61 -3.81
N GLY A 129 13.95 7.90 -3.51
CA GLY A 129 14.22 7.31 -2.21
C GLY A 129 14.21 8.30 -1.05
N GLY A 130 14.53 9.58 -1.28
CA GLY A 130 14.45 10.63 -0.27
C GLY A 130 13.03 10.96 0.22
N TYR A 131 12.00 10.53 -0.51
CA TYR A 131 10.57 10.73 -0.18
C TYR A 131 9.96 9.57 0.57
N PHE A 132 10.65 8.43 0.62
CA PHE A 132 10.13 7.20 1.21
C PHE A 132 10.95 6.80 2.41
N LYS A 133 10.25 6.46 3.49
CA LYS A 133 10.86 5.70 4.57
C LYS A 133 10.56 4.24 4.33
N ASN A 134 11.59 3.41 4.16
CA ASN A 134 11.40 1.97 3.98
C ASN A 134 11.12 1.26 5.30
N ARG A 135 10.31 0.21 5.24
CA ARG A 135 10.15 -0.76 6.32
C ARG A 135 11.34 -1.72 6.35
N PRO A 136 11.77 -2.17 7.53
CA PRO A 136 12.71 -3.28 7.60
C PRO A 136 12.09 -4.54 6.96
N PRO A 137 12.90 -5.41 6.34
CA PRO A 137 12.44 -6.72 5.90
C PRO A 137 11.79 -7.51 7.03
N GLY A 138 10.79 -8.33 6.72
CA GLY A 138 10.09 -9.17 7.68
C GLY A 138 9.07 -8.44 8.55
N PHE A 139 8.63 -7.23 8.18
CA PHE A 139 7.59 -6.52 8.93
C PHE A 139 6.29 -7.34 8.97
N ILE A 140 5.54 -7.18 10.07
CA ILE A 140 4.24 -7.84 10.23
C ILE A 140 3.19 -7.02 9.46
N PRO A 141 2.43 -7.63 8.53
CA PRO A 141 1.32 -6.95 7.86
C PRO A 141 0.29 -6.41 8.82
N GLU A 142 -0.40 -5.36 8.39
CA GLU A 142 -1.59 -4.89 9.07
C GLU A 142 -2.81 -5.68 8.58
N TYR A 143 -3.48 -6.40 9.47
CA TYR A 143 -4.65 -7.22 9.12
C TYR A 143 -5.94 -6.43 9.33
N ARG A 144 -6.77 -6.36 8.27
CA ARG A 144 -8.05 -5.63 8.24
C ARG A 144 -9.12 -6.49 7.58
N TRP A 145 -10.38 -6.31 7.98
CA TRP A 145 -11.50 -6.79 7.16
C TRP A 145 -11.45 -6.12 5.79
N TYR A 146 -11.58 -6.93 4.74
CA TYR A 146 -11.57 -6.47 3.38
C TYR A 146 -12.68 -7.12 2.55
N ARG A 147 -13.51 -6.26 1.97
CA ARG A 147 -14.38 -6.52 0.83
C ARG A 147 -14.02 -5.50 -0.26
N PRO A 148 -13.85 -5.94 -1.51
CA PRO A 148 -13.68 -5.03 -2.63
C PRO A 148 -14.79 -3.96 -2.74
N ASN A 149 -14.39 -2.72 -3.00
CA ASN A 149 -15.31 -1.61 -3.28
C ASN A 149 -14.89 -0.86 -4.55
N PRO A 150 -15.42 -1.22 -5.73
CA PRO A 150 -15.04 -0.59 -7.00
C PRO A 150 -15.53 0.86 -7.14
N GLU A 151 -16.53 1.27 -6.35
CA GLU A 151 -17.10 2.61 -6.36
C GLU A 151 -16.22 3.63 -5.63
N TRP A 152 -15.34 3.17 -4.74
CA TRP A 152 -14.46 4.06 -4.00
C TRP A 152 -13.43 4.74 -4.90
N LYS A 153 -13.41 6.09 -4.88
CA LYS A 153 -12.46 6.92 -5.63
C LYS A 153 -11.51 7.72 -4.73
N GLY A 154 -11.59 7.54 -3.41
CA GLY A 154 -10.72 8.22 -2.45
C GLY A 154 -9.35 7.57 -2.29
N ILE A 155 -8.63 7.99 -1.26
CA ILE A 155 -7.36 7.41 -0.83
C ILE A 155 -7.57 5.93 -0.48
N PRO A 156 -6.68 5.02 -0.91
CA PRO A 156 -6.80 3.59 -0.66
C PRO A 156 -7.05 3.22 0.81
N ARG A 157 -8.14 2.48 1.06
CA ARG A 157 -8.48 1.93 2.37
C ARG A 157 -9.18 0.58 2.29
N PRO A 158 -9.10 -0.24 3.35
CA PRO A 158 -9.95 -1.42 3.48
C PRO A 158 -11.41 -1.01 3.74
N PHE A 159 -12.32 -1.77 3.15
CA PHE A 159 -13.76 -1.76 3.42
C PHE A 159 -14.16 -3.11 3.98
N GLY A 160 -15.24 -3.16 4.75
CA GLY A 160 -15.72 -4.42 5.32
C GLY A 160 -15.70 -4.43 6.84
N SER A 161 -16.35 -5.44 7.41
CA SER A 161 -16.43 -5.65 8.85
C SER A 161 -16.55 -7.13 9.17
N LYS A 162 -16.59 -7.46 10.46
CA LYS A 162 -16.84 -8.82 10.94
C LYS A 162 -18.25 -9.29 10.62
N GLU A 163 -19.23 -8.40 10.61
CA GLU A 163 -20.64 -8.72 10.36
C GLU A 163 -20.90 -8.93 8.86
N ASP A 164 -19.97 -8.47 8.02
CA ASP A 164 -20.10 -8.56 6.58
C ASP A 164 -19.66 -9.94 6.04
N PRO A 165 -20.57 -10.80 5.54
CA PRO A 165 -20.24 -12.17 5.13
C PRO A 165 -19.31 -12.25 3.91
N GLY A 166 -19.17 -11.17 3.14
CA GLY A 166 -18.23 -11.12 2.01
C GLY A 166 -16.87 -10.51 2.37
N SER A 167 -16.67 -10.14 3.63
CA SER A 167 -15.40 -9.62 4.11
C SER A 167 -14.50 -10.74 4.61
N ARG A 168 -13.21 -10.62 4.29
CA ARG A 168 -12.17 -11.50 4.82
C ARG A 168 -11.06 -10.68 5.45
N ILE A 169 -10.50 -11.16 6.56
CA ILE A 169 -9.29 -10.61 7.16
C ILE A 169 -8.15 -10.81 6.17
N THR A 170 -7.55 -9.69 5.74
CA THR A 170 -6.60 -9.61 4.63
C THR A 170 -5.37 -8.79 5.06
N PRO A 171 -4.15 -9.14 4.61
CA PRO A 171 -2.94 -8.42 4.96
C PRO A 171 -2.74 -7.17 4.10
N PHE A 172 -2.38 -6.06 4.73
CA PHE A 172 -2.05 -4.80 4.07
C PHE A 172 -0.68 -4.29 4.51
N ASN A 173 0.02 -3.63 3.59
CA ASN A 173 1.00 -2.63 3.95
C ASN A 173 0.28 -1.28 4.14
N ALA A 174 0.23 -0.81 5.38
CA ALA A 174 -0.22 0.54 5.68
C ALA A 174 0.96 1.52 5.54
N VAL A 175 0.82 2.50 4.65
CA VAL A 175 1.82 3.52 4.38
C VAL A 175 1.31 4.86 4.88
N MET A 176 1.99 5.47 5.83
CA MET A 176 1.60 6.80 6.29
C MET A 176 1.93 7.82 5.20
N THR A 177 0.91 8.54 4.73
CA THR A 177 1.03 9.50 3.63
C THR A 177 0.91 10.91 4.19
N HIS A 178 1.96 11.71 4.04
CA HIS A 178 2.04 13.07 4.57
C HIS A 178 1.95 14.08 3.43
N PHE A 179 0.92 14.93 3.43
CA PHE A 179 0.74 15.95 2.39
C PHE A 179 -0.06 17.15 2.89
N HIS A 180 -0.05 18.21 2.10
CA HIS A 180 -0.84 19.40 2.33
C HIS A 180 -2.09 19.40 1.46
N ASP A 181 -3.21 19.77 2.05
CA ASP A 181 -4.50 19.96 1.39
C ASP A 181 -4.88 21.43 1.45
N GLU A 182 -5.57 21.94 0.45
CA GLU A 182 -6.06 23.33 0.42
C GLU A 182 -7.06 23.61 1.54
N GLY A 183 -7.66 22.57 2.16
CA GLY A 183 -8.57 22.71 3.31
C GLY A 183 -9.96 23.22 2.93
N LYS A 184 -10.33 23.09 1.65
CA LYS A 184 -11.60 23.60 1.10
C LYS A 184 -12.74 22.57 1.13
N ASP A 185 -12.43 21.28 1.27
CA ASP A 185 -13.43 20.21 1.30
C ASP A 185 -13.96 20.02 2.73
N PRO A 186 -15.26 20.26 3.01
CA PRO A 186 -15.81 20.09 4.35
C PRO A 186 -15.66 18.68 4.92
N ARG A 187 -15.64 17.64 4.07
CA ARG A 187 -15.45 16.24 4.49
C ARG A 187 -14.04 16.01 4.99
N VAL A 188 -13.07 16.64 4.35
CA VAL A 188 -11.66 16.61 4.79
C VAL A 188 -11.50 17.42 6.07
N ASN A 189 -12.17 18.56 6.22
CA ASN A 189 -12.07 19.35 7.45
C ASN A 189 -12.70 18.65 8.66
N GLN A 190 -13.73 17.82 8.45
CA GLN A 190 -14.34 16.99 9.50
C GLN A 190 -13.44 15.80 9.90
N ASP A 191 -12.75 15.19 8.93
CA ASP A 191 -11.81 14.10 9.17
C ASP A 191 -10.53 14.29 8.31
N PRO A 192 -9.57 15.12 8.78
CA PRO A 192 -8.36 15.43 8.02
C PRO A 192 -7.50 14.21 7.70
N ASN A 193 -7.51 13.22 8.58
CA ASN A 193 -6.79 11.95 8.40
C ASN A 193 -7.68 10.86 7.77
N GLY A 194 -8.87 11.24 7.34
CA GLY A 194 -9.78 10.45 6.55
C GLY A 194 -9.26 10.21 5.14
N HIS A 195 -10.00 9.39 4.40
CA HIS A 195 -9.54 8.86 3.12
C HIS A 195 -10.19 9.58 1.91
N TYR A 196 -10.85 10.71 2.12
CA TYR A 196 -11.27 11.55 1.00
C TYR A 196 -10.04 12.18 0.33
N ASN A 197 -10.05 12.30 -0.99
CA ASN A 197 -8.90 12.88 -1.72
C ASN A 197 -8.64 14.33 -1.32
N GLY A 198 -9.68 15.10 -1.04
CA GLY A 198 -9.59 16.53 -0.80
C GLY A 198 -9.03 17.27 -2.01
N GLN A 199 -8.31 18.36 -1.75
CA GLN A 199 -7.67 19.18 -2.77
C GLN A 199 -6.19 19.30 -2.42
N VAL A 200 -5.36 18.42 -2.96
CA VAL A 200 -3.93 18.38 -2.61
C VAL A 200 -3.22 19.61 -3.17
N VAL A 201 -2.43 20.30 -2.35
CA VAL A 201 -1.55 21.38 -2.80
C VAL A 201 -0.45 20.79 -3.69
N PRO A 202 -0.26 21.28 -4.94
CA PRO A 202 0.77 20.75 -5.82
C PRO A 202 2.16 20.80 -5.18
N LYS A 203 2.92 19.71 -5.29
CA LYS A 203 4.24 19.60 -4.63
C LYS A 203 5.24 20.68 -5.03
N ALA A 204 5.24 21.08 -6.30
CA ALA A 204 6.11 22.16 -6.75
C ALA A 204 5.82 23.47 -6.01
N PHE A 205 4.58 23.68 -5.56
CA PHE A 205 4.19 24.89 -4.84
C PHE A 205 4.54 24.78 -3.37
N VAL A 206 4.34 23.60 -2.76
CA VAL A 206 4.86 23.29 -1.42
C VAL A 206 6.37 23.54 -1.39
N ALA A 207 7.12 22.98 -2.35
CA ALA A 207 8.54 23.18 -2.52
C ALA A 207 8.92 24.67 -2.54
N ARG A 208 8.28 25.45 -3.42
CA ARG A 208 8.57 26.87 -3.58
C ARG A 208 8.22 27.70 -2.36
N ALA A 209 7.20 27.32 -1.61
CA ALA A 209 6.83 27.99 -0.36
C ALA A 209 7.92 27.85 0.72
N GLY A 210 8.55 26.68 0.85
CA GLY A 210 9.54 26.40 1.91
C GLY A 210 11.01 26.48 1.51
N GLY A 211 11.34 27.17 0.41
CA GLY A 211 12.74 27.31 -0.03
C GLY A 211 13.20 26.29 -1.08
N ALA A 212 12.34 26.00 -2.06
CA ALA A 212 12.63 25.14 -3.23
C ALA A 212 12.99 23.67 -2.92
N GLY A 213 12.51 23.13 -1.79
CA GLY A 213 12.68 21.72 -1.42
C GLY A 213 13.97 21.40 -0.67
N GLU A 214 14.72 22.41 -0.21
CA GLU A 214 15.92 22.23 0.63
C GLU A 214 15.60 21.75 2.06
N ARG A 215 14.38 22.01 2.53
CA ARG A 215 13.87 21.60 3.85
C ARG A 215 12.37 21.32 3.81
N ASP A 216 11.85 20.81 4.93
CA ASP A 216 10.42 20.70 5.12
C ASP A 216 9.77 22.10 5.13
N THR A 217 8.64 22.22 4.44
CA THR A 217 7.85 23.45 4.34
C THR A 217 6.83 23.48 5.47
N THR A 218 6.75 24.60 6.22
CA THR A 218 5.76 24.73 7.29
C THR A 218 4.38 25.11 6.75
N LEU A 219 3.35 24.90 7.57
CA LEU A 219 1.98 25.24 7.17
C LEU A 219 1.78 26.76 7.00
N GLU A 220 2.47 27.57 7.80
CA GLU A 220 2.48 29.03 7.70
C GLU A 220 3.04 29.49 6.37
N GLU A 221 4.13 28.88 5.91
CA GLU A 221 4.77 29.21 4.62
C GLU A 221 3.84 28.90 3.45
N ILE A 222 3.16 27.75 3.50
CA ILE A 222 2.17 27.39 2.48
C ILE A 222 1.00 28.38 2.51
N ARG A 223 0.49 28.71 3.69
CA ARG A 223 -0.63 29.65 3.83
C ARG A 223 -0.29 31.06 3.37
N ALA A 224 0.96 31.49 3.47
CA ALA A 224 1.45 32.77 2.98
C ALA A 224 1.81 32.76 1.47
N TYR A 225 2.04 31.59 0.89
CA TYR A 225 2.46 31.43 -0.51
C TYR A 225 1.42 31.90 -1.52
N ASP A 226 1.90 32.36 -2.69
CA ASP A 226 1.08 32.77 -3.85
C ASP A 226 -0.02 33.78 -3.45
N GLY A 227 0.33 34.80 -2.67
CA GLY A 227 -0.60 35.84 -2.21
C GLY A 227 -1.67 35.34 -1.25
N GLY A 228 -1.42 34.26 -0.52
CA GLY A 228 -2.39 33.67 0.40
C GLY A 228 -3.41 32.74 -0.28
N ARG A 229 -3.13 32.28 -1.50
CA ARG A 229 -3.98 31.31 -2.23
C ARG A 229 -4.34 30.08 -1.40
N TYR A 230 -3.41 29.63 -0.56
CA TYR A 230 -3.52 28.45 0.29
C TYR A 230 -3.78 28.79 1.76
N LYS A 231 -4.37 29.95 2.08
CA LYS A 231 -4.61 30.40 3.47
C LYS A 231 -5.40 29.43 4.37
N GLN A 232 -6.17 28.52 3.77
CA GLN A 232 -6.95 27.48 4.47
C GLN A 232 -6.22 26.13 4.56
N ALA A 233 -5.00 26.04 4.05
CA ALA A 233 -4.31 24.77 3.95
C ALA A 233 -4.17 24.09 5.30
N ILE A 234 -4.20 22.76 5.26
CA ILE A 234 -4.00 21.88 6.40
C ILE A 234 -2.94 20.82 6.05
N GLU A 235 -2.26 20.31 7.06
CA GLU A 235 -1.43 19.12 6.95
C GLU A 235 -2.30 17.88 7.20
N ARG A 236 -2.08 16.81 6.42
CA ARG A 236 -2.80 15.55 6.51
C ARG A 236 -1.85 14.38 6.65
N HIS A 237 -2.18 13.47 7.56
CA HIS A 237 -1.46 12.23 7.83
C HIS A 237 -2.40 11.06 7.63
N VAL A 238 -2.49 10.58 6.39
CA VAL A 238 -3.49 9.57 6.01
C VAL A 238 -2.80 8.20 5.90
N PRO A 239 -3.24 7.17 6.64
CA PRO A 239 -2.76 5.81 6.43
C PRO A 239 -3.34 5.26 5.13
N THR A 240 -2.50 5.07 4.12
CA THR A 240 -2.90 4.50 2.83
C THR A 240 -2.64 3.00 2.83
N TYR A 241 -3.64 2.20 2.50
CA TYR A 241 -3.55 0.75 2.60
C TYR A 241 -3.38 0.09 1.23
N PHE A 242 -2.30 -0.68 1.08
CA PHE A 242 -2.02 -1.49 -0.10
C PHE A 242 -2.07 -2.97 0.27
N GLN A 243 -2.92 -3.75 -0.40
CA GLN A 243 -3.02 -5.19 -0.14
C GLN A 243 -1.70 -5.87 -0.47
N LEU A 244 -1.31 -6.83 0.35
CA LEU A 244 -0.17 -7.68 0.09
C LEU A 244 -0.65 -8.92 -0.66
N VAL A 245 -0.13 -9.12 -1.88
CA VAL A 245 -0.53 -10.19 -2.80
C VAL A 245 0.67 -10.96 -3.39
N HIS A 246 1.89 -10.58 -2.99
CA HIS A 246 3.15 -11.20 -3.40
C HIS A 246 3.93 -11.61 -2.15
N SER A 247 5.09 -12.26 -2.33
CA SER A 247 5.89 -12.89 -1.28
C SER A 247 5.16 -14.06 -0.62
N ILE A 248 4.49 -14.89 -1.43
CA ILE A 248 3.84 -16.11 -0.96
C ILE A 248 4.92 -17.09 -0.49
N ALA A 249 4.90 -17.44 0.80
CA ALA A 249 5.88 -18.34 1.40
C ALA A 249 5.58 -19.82 1.09
N PRO A 250 6.60 -20.71 1.18
CA PRO A 250 6.39 -22.16 1.16
C PRO A 250 5.33 -22.60 2.18
N ALA A 251 4.54 -23.63 1.85
CA ALA A 251 3.44 -24.09 2.71
C ALA A 251 3.89 -24.41 4.15
N LYS A 252 5.10 -24.96 4.33
CA LYS A 252 5.69 -25.25 5.65
C LYS A 252 6.02 -24.01 6.50
N GLU A 253 6.04 -22.82 5.89
CA GLU A 253 6.32 -21.54 6.54
C GLU A 253 5.06 -20.69 6.72
N ALA A 254 3.91 -21.17 6.24
CA ALA A 254 2.62 -20.52 6.47
C ALA A 254 2.34 -20.37 7.97
N LEU A 255 1.55 -19.35 8.33
CA LEU A 255 1.17 -19.12 9.72
C LEU A 255 0.40 -20.31 10.28
N GLY A 256 0.93 -20.93 11.33
CA GLY A 256 0.21 -21.93 12.13
C GLY A 256 -0.73 -21.32 13.16
N CYS A 257 -1.54 -22.15 13.82
CA CYS A 257 -2.62 -21.74 14.72
C CYS A 257 -2.16 -20.71 15.77
N ARG A 258 -1.04 -20.99 16.45
CA ARG A 258 -0.48 -20.14 17.52
C ARG A 258 0.01 -18.77 17.06
N ALA A 259 0.14 -18.53 15.74
CA ALA A 259 0.44 -17.20 15.24
C ALA A 259 -0.73 -16.21 15.46
N CYS A 260 -1.97 -16.71 15.50
CA CYS A 260 -3.18 -15.90 15.69
C CYS A 260 -3.88 -16.22 17.02
N HIS A 261 -3.94 -17.50 17.38
CA HIS A 261 -4.55 -18.01 18.60
C HIS A 261 -3.54 -17.96 19.76
N THR A 262 -3.16 -16.75 20.15
CA THR A 262 -2.26 -16.51 21.30
C THR A 262 -2.60 -15.19 21.98
N ALA A 263 -2.49 -15.17 23.31
CA ALA A 263 -2.72 -13.98 24.13
C ALA A 263 -1.64 -12.91 23.95
N LYS A 264 -0.39 -13.30 23.61
CA LYS A 264 0.75 -12.38 23.52
C LYS A 264 1.46 -12.51 22.19
N GLY A 265 1.70 -11.36 21.54
CA GLY A 265 2.46 -11.31 20.28
C GLY A 265 1.74 -11.93 19.07
N GLY A 266 0.43 -12.13 19.15
CA GLY A 266 -0.37 -12.65 18.04
C GLY A 266 -0.42 -11.68 16.85
N ARG A 267 -0.63 -12.23 15.65
CA ARG A 267 -0.73 -11.48 14.39
C ARG A 267 -1.97 -10.61 14.33
N LEU A 268 -3.07 -11.07 14.91
CA LEU A 268 -4.37 -10.40 14.83
C LEU A 268 -4.63 -9.56 16.08
N ASN A 269 -4.87 -8.27 15.88
CA ASN A 269 -5.48 -7.44 16.90
C ASN A 269 -7.01 -7.62 16.82
N TYR A 270 -7.51 -8.63 17.54
CA TYR A 270 -8.93 -8.99 17.51
C TYR A 270 -9.86 -7.87 17.99
N ALA A 271 -9.45 -7.08 18.99
CA ALA A 271 -10.23 -5.93 19.46
C ALA A 271 -10.42 -4.90 18.33
N ARG A 272 -9.35 -4.58 17.58
CA ARG A 272 -9.43 -3.69 16.40
C ARG A 272 -10.20 -4.31 15.23
N LEU A 273 -10.37 -5.63 15.20
CA LEU A 273 -11.18 -6.36 14.22
C LEU A 273 -12.65 -6.51 14.65
N GLY A 274 -13.06 -5.95 15.79
CA GLY A 274 -14.46 -5.96 16.25
C GLY A 274 -14.88 -7.23 16.99
N TYR A 275 -13.94 -8.02 17.53
CA TYR A 275 -14.28 -9.15 18.40
C TYR A 275 -14.51 -8.68 19.84
N SER A 276 -15.50 -9.27 20.51
CA SER A 276 -15.79 -9.01 21.92
C SER A 276 -14.70 -9.60 22.83
N PRO A 277 -14.54 -9.11 24.06
CA PRO A 277 -13.59 -9.68 25.02
C PRO A 277 -13.74 -11.19 25.24
N GLU A 278 -14.99 -11.70 25.25
CA GLU A 278 -15.31 -13.12 25.42
C GLU A 278 -14.86 -13.94 24.21
N GLU A 279 -15.10 -13.43 23.00
CA GLU A 279 -14.64 -14.08 21.78
C GLU A 279 -13.12 -14.10 21.69
N ILE A 280 -12.46 -13.00 22.06
CA ILE A 280 -11.00 -12.90 22.10
C ILE A 280 -10.43 -13.95 23.02
N LYS A 281 -10.99 -14.09 24.23
CA LYS A 281 -10.59 -15.11 25.18
C LYS A 281 -10.74 -16.51 24.58
N SER A 282 -11.90 -16.83 24.02
CA SER A 282 -12.15 -18.14 23.38
C SER A 282 -11.22 -18.43 22.18
N LEU A 283 -10.85 -17.39 21.42
CA LEU A 283 -9.91 -17.50 20.31
C LEU A 283 -8.46 -17.63 20.77
N GLN A 284 -8.13 -17.29 22.02
CA GLN A 284 -6.75 -17.33 22.53
C GLN A 284 -6.51 -18.47 23.53
N GLU A 285 -7.56 -19.19 23.92
CA GLU A 285 -7.47 -20.43 24.67
C GLU A 285 -6.74 -21.50 23.84
N GLU A 286 -5.83 -22.24 24.49
CA GLU A 286 -5.15 -23.38 23.84
C GLU A 286 -6.20 -24.41 23.40
N ARG A 287 -6.15 -24.79 22.12
CA ARG A 287 -6.99 -25.80 21.50
C ARG A 287 -6.16 -27.01 21.10
#